data_AF-A0A0A0DEA1-F1
#
_entry.id   AF-A0A0A0DEA1-F1
#
_cell.length_a   1.000
_cell.length_b   1.000
_cell.length_c   1.000
_cell.angle_alpha   90.00
_cell.angle_beta   90.00
_cell.angle_gamma   90.00
#
_symmetry.space_group_name_H-M   'P 1'
#
loop_
_entity.id
_entity.type
_entity.pdbx_description
1 polymer ?
#
loop_
_entity_poly.entity_id
_entity_poly.type
_entity_poly.pdbx_seq_one_letter_code
_entity_poly.pdbx_strand_id
1 'polypeptide(L)'
;MADNTYKFINPYTFLPIKDEAPNRTNLRKGSLSGRIHCKLSIESPTFIPNTSKTFEEKFDKDTLKGQDFFSYQDLSQESKFPSNVPEDPRIPGSEIRGMIRNVYEQLTNSCLSVIDEKMQVIISKQPGLWNRKTNIVMPCDRAEISQKIIERKKYKNLKACCRPEASYATGYVVFEEDSPRTESESFFYFKKNYQEFKQNGKIINLYRAGTQQIEDIQKENSFPSFFVQTNDILMFEKVLEEYGKTNEPAHVEYKAAYENINECPLLPVYYAQVDNALYMSPACITSEVFYHTFSNILRDNHSGHQPCDGAGDQWCPACCLFGKIGQDGEGHALASRLRFCDSEPIREAEFEAPLVLPILGEPRYTTTEFYLQSPKDKDVLVWNYEYYIEVEASDATEVRQLYTPRLAGRKVYWLGRDIHAKDKDNKNNYKMRNKVRCLTQGKCEFDIFFEDMTKEELKLLLWCLKLEPDCFHRIGRGKPFGMGKVKIIVERVDEITYSLDENHKLKRNTRDIKSDYERISYSDKQKDIMEHLSSYMKVISETVDYPRLEENGPIYEWFSNNKGKNLGKVYIREVLAPYPETGVVSRDN
;
A
#
# COMPACT_ATOMS: atom_id res chain seq x y z
N MET A 1 37.55 -1.27 -1.73
CA MET A 1 36.46 -1.54 -2.69
C MET A 1 35.43 -0.45 -2.51
N ALA A 2 34.88 0.07 -3.61
CA ALA A 2 34.09 1.29 -3.67
C ALA A 2 32.95 1.30 -2.65
N ASP A 3 32.94 2.32 -1.82
CA ASP A 3 31.85 2.71 -0.94
C ASP A 3 30.72 3.30 -1.82
N ASN A 4 30.03 2.42 -2.55
CA ASN A 4 28.85 2.76 -3.34
C ASN A 4 27.63 2.86 -2.41
N THR A 5 27.64 3.84 -1.50
CA THR A 5 26.40 4.28 -0.85
C THR A 5 25.48 4.86 -1.93
N TYR A 6 24.61 4.03 -2.50
CA TYR A 6 23.54 4.50 -3.39
C TYR A 6 22.62 5.42 -2.59
N LYS A 7 22.84 6.73 -2.73
CA LYS A 7 21.92 7.76 -2.23
C LYS A 7 20.81 7.89 -3.25
N PHE A 8 19.61 7.41 -2.91
CA PHE A 8 18.42 7.70 -3.70
C PHE A 8 17.31 8.23 -2.80
N ILE A 9 16.48 9.11 -3.35
CA ILE A 9 15.29 9.58 -2.64
C ILE A 9 14.18 8.58 -2.89
N ASN A 10 13.60 8.05 -1.80
CA ASN A 10 12.40 7.23 -1.87
C ASN A 10 11.30 8.01 -2.63
N PRO A 11 10.82 7.48 -3.76
CA PRO A 11 9.90 8.17 -4.63
C PRO A 11 8.50 8.28 -4.03
N TYR A 12 8.17 7.40 -3.07
CA TYR A 12 7.02 7.56 -2.22
C TYR A 12 7.39 8.49 -1.10
N THR A 13 6.91 9.71 -1.23
CA THR A 13 6.93 10.65 -0.13
C THR A 13 5.53 10.80 0.40
N PHE A 14 5.45 10.98 1.71
CA PHE A 14 4.18 11.09 2.39
C PHE A 14 4.13 12.47 3.02
N LEU A 15 3.09 13.22 2.68
CA LEU A 15 2.78 14.43 3.41
C LEU A 15 2.11 14.04 4.72
N PRO A 16 2.66 14.44 5.88
CA PRO A 16 2.03 14.13 7.16
C PRO A 16 0.56 14.56 7.17
N ILE A 17 -0.27 13.70 7.75
CA ILE A 17 -1.66 14.04 8.04
C ILE A 17 -1.66 14.91 9.29
N LYS A 18 -2.45 16.00 9.30
CA LYS A 18 -2.54 16.86 10.48
C LYS A 18 -3.17 16.11 11.65
N ASP A 19 -2.73 16.45 12.86
CA ASP A 19 -3.41 16.07 14.11
C ASP A 19 -4.70 16.88 14.35
N GLU A 20 -5.42 17.22 13.30
CA GLU A 20 -6.69 17.96 13.33
C GLU A 20 -7.70 17.20 12.47
N ALA A 21 -8.92 17.00 12.97
CA ALA A 21 -9.93 16.27 12.21
C ALA A 21 -10.29 16.99 10.89
N PRO A 22 -10.62 16.24 9.81
CA PRO A 22 -11.19 16.86 8.62
C PRO A 22 -12.41 17.70 9.00
N ASN A 23 -12.51 18.91 8.45
CA ASN A 23 -13.64 19.81 8.67
C ASN A 23 -14.89 19.27 7.97
N ARG A 24 -15.53 18.27 8.56
CA ARG A 24 -16.76 17.68 8.05
C ARG A 24 -17.92 18.60 8.38
N THR A 25 -18.67 18.99 7.36
CA THR A 25 -19.85 19.84 7.50
C THR A 25 -20.99 19.29 6.66
N ASN A 26 -22.21 19.73 6.96
CA ASN A 26 -23.33 19.63 6.01
C ASN A 26 -22.94 20.28 4.68
N LEU A 27 -23.61 19.85 3.61
CA LEU A 27 -23.36 20.41 2.29
C LEU A 27 -23.62 21.92 2.29
N ARG A 28 -22.57 22.70 2.02
CA ARG A 28 -22.69 24.16 1.87
C ARG A 28 -23.08 24.45 0.43
N LYS A 29 -24.29 24.96 0.21
CA LYS A 29 -24.69 25.50 -1.09
C LYS A 29 -24.25 26.96 -1.17
N GLY A 30 -23.29 27.23 -2.04
CA GLY A 30 -22.95 28.60 -2.44
C GLY A 30 -23.86 29.09 -3.56
N SER A 31 -23.53 30.25 -4.11
CA SER A 31 -24.33 30.92 -5.14
C SER A 31 -23.66 30.93 -6.53
N LEU A 32 -22.47 30.35 -6.66
CA LEU A 32 -21.69 30.42 -7.89
C LEU A 32 -21.81 29.12 -8.67
N SER A 33 -22.35 29.22 -9.87
CA SER A 33 -22.33 28.16 -10.88
C SER A 33 -21.67 28.72 -12.13
N GLY A 34 -20.92 27.90 -12.86
CA GLY A 34 -20.05 28.45 -13.89
C GLY A 34 -19.13 27.46 -14.57
N ARG A 35 -18.13 28.02 -15.24
CA ARG A 35 -17.12 27.28 -16.00
C ARG A 35 -15.74 27.92 -15.85
N ILE A 36 -14.74 27.09 -15.60
CA ILE A 36 -13.33 27.46 -15.63
C ILE A 36 -12.74 26.93 -16.93
N HIS A 37 -12.22 27.82 -17.77
CA HIS A 37 -11.55 27.45 -19.02
C HIS A 37 -10.04 27.46 -18.80
N CYS A 38 -9.39 26.32 -19.10
CA CYS A 38 -7.98 26.09 -18.81
C CYS A 38 -7.19 25.70 -20.05
N LYS A 39 -5.92 26.11 -20.09
CA LYS A 39 -4.87 25.58 -20.99
C LYS A 39 -3.94 24.68 -20.20
N LEU A 40 -3.49 23.60 -20.81
CA LEU A 40 -2.51 22.66 -20.25
C LEU A 40 -1.35 22.46 -21.23
N SER A 41 -0.11 22.52 -20.72
CA SER A 41 1.11 22.19 -21.47
C SER A 41 1.84 20.99 -20.87
N ILE A 42 2.40 20.15 -21.74
CA ILE A 42 3.26 19.02 -21.38
C ILE A 42 4.70 19.53 -21.17
N GLU A 43 5.28 19.26 -20.01
CA GLU A 43 6.60 19.77 -19.58
C GLU A 43 7.64 18.63 -19.36
N SER A 44 7.24 17.39 -19.64
CA SER A 44 8.09 16.19 -19.66
C SER A 44 7.35 15.03 -20.32
N PRO A 45 8.05 13.94 -20.69
CA PRO A 45 7.41 12.71 -21.13
C PRO A 45 6.23 12.34 -20.23
N THR A 46 5.08 12.06 -20.84
CA THR A 46 3.82 11.79 -20.16
C THR A 46 3.16 10.59 -20.82
N PHE A 47 2.72 9.63 -20.02
CA PHE A 47 2.02 8.46 -20.50
C PHE A 47 0.68 8.30 -19.79
N ILE A 48 -0.40 8.33 -20.58
CA ILE A 48 -1.77 8.04 -20.18
C ILE A 48 -2.25 6.91 -21.09
N PRO A 49 -2.52 5.71 -20.55
CA PRO A 49 -2.81 4.55 -21.39
C PRO A 49 -4.20 4.63 -22.02
N ASN A 50 -4.30 4.24 -23.28
CA ASN A 50 -5.57 3.86 -23.89
C ASN A 50 -6.01 2.50 -23.33
N THR A 51 -7.13 2.49 -22.59
CA THR A 51 -7.64 1.28 -21.92
C THR A 51 -8.50 0.39 -22.82
N SER A 52 -8.79 0.78 -24.06
CA SER A 52 -9.54 -0.05 -25.01
C SER A 52 -8.81 -1.35 -25.39
N LYS A 53 -7.47 -1.36 -25.28
CA LYS A 53 -6.64 -2.53 -25.60
C LYS A 53 -5.39 -2.60 -24.73
N THR A 54 -5.09 -3.80 -24.26
CA THR A 54 -3.72 -4.17 -23.84
C THR A 54 -3.15 -5.08 -24.91
N PHE A 55 -2.11 -4.64 -25.59
CA PHE A 55 -1.39 -5.41 -26.59
C PHE A 55 -0.47 -6.41 -25.91
N GLU A 56 -0.36 -7.61 -26.47
CA GLU A 56 0.49 -8.68 -25.97
C GLU A 56 1.48 -9.10 -27.05
N GLU A 57 2.77 -9.02 -26.74
CA GLU A 57 3.86 -9.49 -27.59
C GLU A 57 4.49 -10.72 -26.90
N LYS A 58 4.37 -11.89 -27.53
CA LYS A 58 4.81 -13.17 -26.95
C LYS A 58 6.28 -13.43 -27.25
N PHE A 59 7.02 -13.79 -26.20
CA PHE A 59 8.38 -14.30 -26.21
C PHE A 59 8.40 -15.74 -25.66
N ASP A 60 9.45 -16.52 -25.90
CA ASP A 60 9.49 -17.98 -25.63
C ASP A 60 8.98 -18.42 -24.25
N LYS A 61 9.21 -17.62 -23.20
CA LYS A 61 8.78 -17.91 -21.82
C LYS A 61 7.99 -16.78 -21.16
N ASP A 62 7.61 -15.74 -21.92
CA ASP A 62 7.09 -14.52 -21.32
C ASP A 62 6.21 -13.70 -22.29
N THR A 63 5.38 -12.81 -21.76
CA THR A 63 4.50 -11.94 -22.57
C THR A 63 4.71 -10.49 -22.16
N LEU A 64 5.18 -9.66 -23.08
CA LEU A 64 5.25 -8.22 -22.89
C LEU A 64 3.88 -7.60 -23.13
N LYS A 65 3.41 -6.83 -22.16
CA LYS A 65 2.17 -6.06 -22.28
C LYS A 65 2.48 -4.62 -22.68
N GLY A 66 1.58 -4.01 -23.44
CA GLY A 66 1.70 -2.60 -23.78
C GLY A 66 0.37 -1.93 -24.05
N GLN A 67 0.35 -0.61 -23.84
CA GLN A 67 -0.80 0.23 -24.14
C GLN A 67 -0.31 1.49 -24.85
N ASP A 68 -1.03 1.92 -25.87
CA ASP A 68 -0.73 3.17 -26.57
C ASP A 68 -1.21 4.38 -25.74
N PHE A 69 -0.85 5.59 -26.16
CA PHE A 69 -1.33 6.81 -25.51
C PHE A 69 -2.84 7.02 -25.77
N PHE A 70 -3.54 7.59 -24.79
CA PHE A 70 -4.99 7.76 -24.85
C PHE A 70 -5.45 8.70 -25.98
N SER A 71 -6.41 8.20 -26.74
CA SER A 71 -7.29 8.96 -27.63
C SER A 71 -8.66 8.29 -27.65
N TYR A 72 -9.63 8.87 -28.34
CA TYR A 72 -10.95 8.23 -28.53
C TYR A 72 -10.96 7.10 -29.55
N GLN A 73 -9.81 6.80 -30.17
CA GLN A 73 -9.68 5.63 -31.03
C GLN A 73 -9.88 4.35 -30.22
N ASP A 74 -10.85 3.53 -30.64
CA ASP A 74 -11.03 2.18 -30.11
C ASP A 74 -10.01 1.23 -30.76
N LEU A 75 -9.05 0.77 -29.96
CA LEU A 75 -8.00 -0.15 -30.39
C LEU A 75 -8.37 -1.62 -30.13
N SER A 76 -9.60 -1.92 -29.72
CA SER A 76 -10.04 -3.28 -29.36
C SER A 76 -9.82 -4.29 -30.49
N GLN A 77 -10.07 -3.86 -31.73
CA GLN A 77 -9.94 -4.66 -32.96
C GLN A 77 -8.50 -4.75 -33.48
N GLU A 78 -7.58 -3.94 -32.95
CA GLU A 78 -6.18 -3.96 -33.39
C GLU A 78 -5.46 -5.21 -32.89
N SER A 79 -4.70 -5.83 -33.80
CA SER A 79 -3.96 -7.07 -33.53
C SER A 79 -2.53 -6.81 -33.07
N LYS A 80 -1.97 -5.64 -33.37
CA LYS A 80 -0.58 -5.26 -33.08
C LYS A 80 -0.53 -3.87 -32.47
N PHE A 81 0.51 -3.62 -31.68
CA PHE A 81 0.78 -2.28 -31.14
C PHE A 81 0.89 -1.26 -32.28
N PRO A 82 0.19 -0.12 -32.24
CA PRO A 82 0.16 0.85 -33.34
C PRO A 82 1.55 1.38 -33.68
N SER A 83 1.90 1.37 -34.97
CA SER A 83 3.15 1.96 -35.45
C SER A 83 3.06 3.48 -35.51
N ASN A 84 1.93 3.99 -35.99
CA ASN A 84 1.63 5.42 -36.02
C ASN A 84 1.32 5.97 -34.62
N VAL A 85 1.46 7.28 -34.47
CA VAL A 85 0.99 7.98 -33.27
C VAL A 85 -0.54 7.98 -33.23
N PRO A 86 -1.16 8.07 -32.04
CA PRO A 86 -2.61 8.15 -31.92
C PRO A 86 -3.18 9.34 -32.68
N GLU A 87 -4.32 9.13 -33.33
CA GLU A 87 -5.13 10.21 -33.89
C GLU A 87 -5.83 10.97 -32.76
N ASP A 88 -5.82 12.30 -32.82
CA ASP A 88 -6.41 13.19 -31.80
C ASP A 88 -6.13 12.77 -30.35
N PRO A 89 -4.85 12.72 -29.93
CA PRO A 89 -4.50 12.36 -28.56
C PRO A 89 -5.11 13.35 -27.57
N ARG A 90 -5.57 12.85 -26.41
CA ARG A 90 -6.30 13.65 -25.41
C ARG A 90 -5.87 13.30 -24.00
N ILE A 91 -6.19 14.16 -23.05
CA ILE A 91 -6.09 13.89 -21.62
C ILE A 91 -7.51 13.66 -21.07
N PRO A 92 -7.80 12.48 -20.49
CA PRO A 92 -9.09 12.22 -19.86
C PRO A 92 -9.36 13.19 -18.71
N GLY A 93 -10.59 13.69 -18.59
CA GLY A 93 -11.05 14.57 -17.52
C GLY A 93 -10.98 13.89 -16.16
N SER A 94 -11.04 12.55 -16.11
CA SER A 94 -10.82 11.76 -14.89
C SER A 94 -9.39 11.86 -14.35
N GLU A 95 -8.38 11.91 -15.24
CA GLU A 95 -6.98 12.09 -14.87
C GLU A 95 -6.74 13.51 -14.32
N ILE A 96 -7.32 14.52 -15.00
CA ILE A 96 -7.27 15.93 -14.54
C ILE A 96 -7.98 16.07 -13.19
N ARG A 97 -9.19 15.50 -13.06
CA ARG A 97 -9.96 15.51 -11.81
C ARG A 97 -9.19 14.88 -10.66
N GLY A 98 -8.59 13.71 -10.88
CA GLY A 98 -7.81 13.01 -9.85
C GLY A 98 -6.58 13.81 -9.39
N MET A 99 -5.88 14.43 -10.35
CA MET A 99 -4.75 15.30 -10.09
C MET A 99 -5.12 16.51 -9.23
N ILE A 100 -6.16 17.26 -9.61
CA ILE A 100 -6.60 18.44 -8.86
C ILE A 100 -7.23 18.06 -7.52
N ARG A 101 -7.98 16.96 -7.45
CA ARG A 101 -8.54 16.44 -6.19
C ARG A 101 -7.46 16.14 -5.17
N ASN A 102 -6.34 15.55 -5.58
CA ASN A 102 -5.23 15.22 -4.66
C ASN A 102 -4.67 16.47 -3.96
N VAL A 103 -4.42 17.55 -4.72
CA VAL A 103 -3.96 18.82 -4.18
C VAL A 103 -5.01 19.44 -3.26
N TYR A 104 -6.28 19.43 -3.67
CA TYR A 104 -7.37 19.99 -2.89
C TYR A 104 -7.59 19.23 -1.57
N GLU A 105 -7.47 17.91 -1.56
CA GLU A 105 -7.57 17.08 -0.35
C GLU A 105 -6.50 17.44 0.68
N GLN A 106 -5.27 17.73 0.23
CA GLN A 106 -4.16 18.12 1.08
C GLN A 106 -4.32 19.55 1.61
N LEU A 107 -4.68 20.49 0.73
CA LEU A 107 -4.90 21.90 1.08
C LEU A 107 -5.99 22.06 2.14
N THR A 108 -7.02 21.21 2.09
CA THR A 108 -8.19 21.28 2.97
C THR A 108 -8.18 20.30 4.14
N ASN A 109 -7.09 19.54 4.31
CA ASN A 109 -7.00 18.47 5.32
C ASN A 109 -8.24 17.53 5.29
N SER A 110 -8.66 17.14 4.08
CA SER A 110 -9.84 16.29 3.88
C SER A 110 -9.57 14.84 4.30
N CYS A 111 -10.56 13.94 4.23
CA CYS A 111 -10.34 12.50 4.50
C CYS A 111 -9.46 11.83 3.43
N LEU A 112 -8.88 10.65 3.73
CA LEU A 112 -8.24 9.82 2.70
C LEU A 112 -9.33 9.05 1.95
N SER A 113 -9.51 9.35 0.66
CA SER A 113 -10.64 8.83 -0.13
C SER A 113 -10.44 7.40 -0.64
N VAL A 114 -9.19 6.96 -0.75
CA VAL A 114 -8.79 5.61 -1.19
C VAL A 114 -7.92 5.00 -0.11
N ILE A 115 -8.43 3.95 0.53
CA ILE A 115 -7.69 3.09 1.43
C ILE A 115 -7.75 1.67 0.87
N ASP A 116 -6.62 0.96 0.90
CA ASP A 116 -6.63 -0.49 0.68
C ASP A 116 -6.91 -1.16 2.03
N GLU A 117 -7.51 -2.33 2.02
CA GLU A 117 -7.85 -3.07 3.23
C GLU A 117 -6.85 -4.20 3.51
N LYS A 118 -6.00 -4.56 2.54
CA LYS A 118 -5.07 -5.68 2.69
C LYS A 118 -3.75 -5.27 3.33
N MET A 119 -3.72 -5.34 4.65
CA MET A 119 -2.50 -5.30 5.45
C MET A 119 -2.03 -6.72 5.71
N GLN A 120 -0.89 -7.08 5.13
CA GLN A 120 -0.22 -8.33 5.42
C GLN A 120 1.23 -8.00 5.73
N VAL A 121 1.79 -8.55 6.79
CA VAL A 121 3.24 -8.50 7.01
C VAL A 121 3.71 -9.92 7.25
N ILE A 122 4.87 -10.24 6.68
CA ILE A 122 5.52 -11.53 6.83
C ILE A 122 6.55 -11.39 7.94
N ILE A 123 6.29 -12.07 9.06
CA ILE A 123 7.18 -12.16 10.22
C ILE A 123 7.29 -13.64 10.60
N SER A 124 8.49 -14.09 10.96
CA SER A 124 8.73 -15.45 11.43
C SER A 124 8.20 -15.62 12.85
N LYS A 125 7.53 -16.74 13.10
CA LYS A 125 6.95 -17.08 14.40
C LYS A 125 7.57 -18.34 15.00
N GLN A 126 7.47 -18.48 16.31
CA GLN A 126 7.99 -19.63 17.05
C GLN A 126 7.00 -20.79 17.02
N PRO A 127 7.46 -22.04 17.01
CA PRO A 127 6.57 -23.19 17.08
C PRO A 127 5.98 -23.35 18.48
N GLY A 128 4.69 -23.71 18.54
CA GLY A 128 3.97 -23.99 19.78
C GLY A 128 2.88 -25.04 19.59
N LEU A 129 2.38 -25.56 20.71
CA LEU A 129 1.27 -26.49 20.75
C LEU A 129 0.13 -25.93 21.58
N TRP A 130 -0.99 -25.61 20.93
CA TRP A 130 -2.17 -25.06 21.58
C TRP A 130 -3.08 -26.18 22.10
N ASN A 131 -3.16 -26.32 23.41
CA ASN A 131 -4.21 -27.10 24.07
C ASN A 131 -5.48 -26.27 24.17
N ARG A 132 -6.47 -26.63 23.34
CA ARG A 132 -7.73 -25.88 23.19
C ARG A 132 -8.77 -26.24 24.24
N LYS A 133 -8.53 -27.30 25.03
CA LYS A 133 -9.36 -27.62 26.21
C LYS A 133 -9.00 -26.75 27.41
N THR A 134 -7.72 -26.41 27.54
CA THR A 134 -7.21 -25.57 28.64
C THR A 134 -6.91 -24.13 28.21
N ASN A 135 -6.99 -23.83 26.91
CA ASN A 135 -6.56 -22.58 26.29
C ASN A 135 -5.12 -22.18 26.64
N ILE A 136 -4.20 -23.13 26.53
CA ILE A 136 -2.78 -22.89 26.82
C ILE A 136 -1.94 -23.24 25.59
N VAL A 137 -1.06 -22.34 25.17
CA VAL A 137 0.00 -22.61 24.20
C VAL A 137 1.26 -22.98 24.95
N MET A 138 1.80 -24.15 24.62
CA MET A 138 3.09 -24.64 25.11
C MET A 138 4.16 -24.37 24.06
N PRO A 139 5.25 -23.67 24.38
CA PRO A 139 6.40 -23.56 23.49
C PRO A 139 6.92 -24.94 23.09
N CYS A 140 7.36 -25.11 21.84
CA CYS A 140 7.98 -26.36 21.40
C CYS A 140 9.05 -26.08 20.35
N ASP A 141 9.99 -27.01 20.19
CA ASP A 141 10.97 -26.96 19.12
C ASP A 141 10.49 -27.78 17.92
N ARG A 142 10.80 -27.29 16.71
CA ARG A 142 10.61 -28.09 15.51
C ARG A 142 11.84 -28.95 15.29
N ALA A 143 11.71 -30.26 15.43
CA ALA A 143 12.82 -31.19 15.22
C ALA A 143 12.62 -32.06 13.98
N GLU A 144 13.74 -32.34 13.32
CA GLU A 144 13.87 -33.41 12.35
C GLU A 144 14.58 -34.59 13.03
N ILE A 145 13.85 -35.69 13.25
CA ILE A 145 14.37 -36.88 13.92
C ILE A 145 14.69 -37.95 12.89
N SER A 146 15.95 -38.38 12.84
CA SER A 146 16.36 -39.47 11.97
C SER A 146 15.70 -40.80 12.33
N GLN A 147 15.50 -41.66 11.34
CA GLN A 147 14.98 -43.01 11.51
C GLN A 147 15.83 -43.84 12.50
N LYS A 148 17.15 -43.63 12.53
CA LYS A 148 18.05 -44.27 13.50
C LYS A 148 17.71 -43.89 14.94
N ILE A 149 17.35 -42.63 15.19
CA ILE A 149 16.91 -42.16 16.52
C ILE A 149 15.54 -42.74 16.86
N ILE A 150 14.62 -42.78 15.90
CA ILE A 150 13.28 -43.38 16.05
C ILE A 150 13.36 -44.85 16.46
N GLU A 151 14.26 -45.60 15.82
CA GLU A 151 14.50 -47.00 16.11
C GLU A 151 15.19 -47.19 17.47
N ARG A 152 16.20 -46.36 17.79
CA ARG A 152 16.94 -46.41 19.06
C ARG A 152 16.06 -46.10 20.26
N LYS A 153 15.23 -45.06 20.18
CA LYS A 153 14.29 -44.66 21.25
C LYS A 153 12.96 -45.45 21.22
N LYS A 154 12.84 -46.46 20.34
CA LYS A 154 11.69 -47.38 20.20
C LYS A 154 10.34 -46.66 19.97
N TYR A 155 10.32 -45.58 19.21
CA TYR A 155 9.08 -44.90 18.85
C TYR A 155 8.29 -45.69 17.78
N LYS A 156 7.53 -46.71 18.23
CA LYS A 156 6.94 -47.75 17.37
C LYS A 156 6.02 -47.22 16.25
N ASN A 157 5.31 -46.12 16.45
CA ASN A 157 4.35 -45.58 15.47
C ASN A 157 4.94 -44.49 14.56
N LEU A 158 6.13 -43.97 14.87
CA LEU A 158 6.81 -42.94 14.10
C LEU A 158 7.53 -43.48 12.86
N LYS A 159 7.87 -44.77 12.87
CA LYS A 159 8.55 -45.46 11.77
C LYS A 159 7.72 -45.48 10.48
N ALA A 160 6.39 -45.51 10.59
CA ALA A 160 5.47 -45.44 9.46
C ALA A 160 5.32 -44.01 8.88
N CYS A 161 5.84 -42.99 9.56
CA CYS A 161 5.70 -41.57 9.20
C CYS A 161 6.97 -41.00 8.53
N CYS A 162 8.05 -41.76 8.43
CA CYS A 162 9.20 -41.41 7.60
C CYS A 162 8.77 -41.41 6.13
N ARG A 163 9.23 -40.43 5.33
CA ARG A 163 8.90 -40.43 3.89
C ARG A 163 9.52 -41.69 3.26
N PRO A 164 8.87 -42.33 2.26
CA PRO A 164 9.43 -43.52 1.60
C PRO A 164 10.86 -43.33 1.07
N GLU A 165 11.23 -42.08 0.78
CA GLU A 165 12.53 -41.67 0.25
C GLU A 165 13.43 -40.93 1.27
N ALA A 166 12.95 -40.66 2.50
CA ALA A 166 13.70 -39.89 3.50
C ALA A 166 13.99 -40.70 4.77
N SER A 167 15.22 -40.60 5.27
CA SER A 167 15.68 -41.31 6.48
C SER A 167 15.30 -40.60 7.79
N TYR A 168 14.24 -39.80 7.80
CA TYR A 168 13.87 -38.94 8.92
C TYR A 168 12.36 -38.65 8.97
N ALA A 169 11.87 -38.28 10.15
CA ALA A 169 10.54 -37.73 10.39
C ALA A 169 10.65 -36.36 11.05
N THR A 170 9.83 -35.40 10.63
CA THR A 170 9.77 -34.05 11.21
C THR A 170 8.55 -33.92 12.13
N GLY A 171 8.71 -33.28 13.28
CA GLY A 171 7.64 -33.06 14.26
C GLY A 171 7.94 -31.92 15.22
N TYR A 172 7.10 -31.77 16.24
CA TYR A 172 7.28 -30.81 17.31
C TYR A 172 7.67 -31.54 18.60
N VAL A 173 8.65 -31.00 19.31
CA VAL A 173 9.19 -31.57 20.55
C VAL A 173 8.93 -30.60 21.69
N VAL A 174 8.30 -31.09 22.75
CA VAL A 174 8.22 -30.38 24.03
C VAL A 174 9.21 -31.06 24.96
N PHE A 175 10.13 -30.28 25.51
CA PHE A 175 11.07 -30.73 26.53
C PHE A 175 10.44 -30.46 27.90
N GLU A 176 10.52 -31.41 28.83
CA GLU A 176 10.23 -31.20 30.26
C GLU A 176 11.52 -31.39 31.07
N GLU A 177 11.91 -30.39 31.87
CA GLU A 177 13.00 -30.53 32.85
C GLU A 177 12.45 -31.16 34.13
N ASP A 178 12.56 -32.47 34.24
CA ASP A 178 12.23 -33.19 35.48
C ASP A 178 13.50 -33.62 36.20
N SER A 179 13.91 -32.82 37.20
CA SER A 179 15.03 -33.09 38.11
C SER A 179 16.41 -33.22 37.41
N PRO A 180 17.57 -33.12 38.11
CA PRO A 180 18.88 -33.04 37.46
C PRO A 180 19.36 -34.28 36.66
N ARG A 181 18.51 -35.29 36.41
CA ARG A 181 18.97 -36.58 35.87
C ARG A 181 18.11 -37.24 34.78
N THR A 182 16.95 -36.72 34.40
CA THR A 182 16.17 -37.32 33.28
C THR A 182 15.31 -36.28 32.57
N GLU A 183 15.75 -35.80 31.40
CA GLU A 183 14.89 -35.09 30.46
C GLU A 183 13.85 -36.06 29.88
N SER A 184 12.56 -35.74 30.01
CA SER A 184 11.48 -36.43 29.30
C SER A 184 11.15 -35.63 28.03
N GLU A 185 11.11 -36.33 26.88
CA GLU A 185 10.79 -35.72 25.58
C GLU A 185 9.39 -36.15 25.13
N SER A 186 8.48 -35.18 24.99
CA SER A 186 7.18 -35.40 24.37
C SER A 186 7.25 -35.08 22.87
N PHE A 187 7.06 -36.10 22.02
CA PHE A 187 7.10 -35.95 20.56
C PHE A 187 5.71 -35.91 19.94
N PHE A 188 5.36 -34.75 19.38
CA PHE A 188 4.13 -34.58 18.60
C PHE A 188 4.47 -34.71 17.12
N TYR A 189 3.83 -35.69 16.48
CA TYR A 189 4.12 -36.00 15.09
C TYR A 189 2.88 -36.10 14.27
N PHE A 190 3.11 -36.00 12.97
CA PHE A 190 2.03 -35.95 12.04
C PHE A 190 1.77 -37.29 11.38
N LYS A 191 0.50 -37.69 11.29
CA LYS A 191 0.11 -38.98 10.72
C LYS A 191 0.33 -39.06 9.21
N LYS A 192 0.31 -37.94 8.49
CA LYS A 192 0.49 -37.91 7.03
C LYS A 192 1.06 -36.58 6.57
N ASN A 193 2.06 -36.64 5.68
CA ASN A 193 2.58 -35.49 4.95
C ASN A 193 1.52 -35.01 3.97
N TYR A 194 1.17 -33.72 4.07
CA TYR A 194 0.02 -33.19 3.37
C TYR A 194 0.41 -32.42 2.12
N GLN A 195 1.41 -31.54 2.20
CA GLN A 195 1.91 -30.79 1.04
C GLN A 195 3.33 -30.26 1.30
N GLU A 196 4.15 -30.20 0.24
CA GLU A 196 5.52 -29.69 0.23
C GLU A 196 5.57 -28.33 -0.48
N PHE A 197 5.91 -27.27 0.24
CA PHE A 197 6.08 -25.93 -0.32
C PHE A 197 7.57 -25.61 -0.44
N LYS A 198 8.00 -25.07 -1.58
CA LYS A 198 9.34 -24.48 -1.72
C LYS A 198 9.24 -22.96 -1.65
N GLN A 199 9.80 -22.36 -0.61
CA GLN A 199 9.92 -20.91 -0.49
C GLN A 199 11.38 -20.56 -0.17
N ASN A 200 12.02 -19.73 -1.01
CA ASN A 200 13.43 -19.34 -0.89
C ASN A 200 14.39 -20.54 -0.74
N GLY A 201 14.14 -21.63 -1.48
CA GLY A 201 14.95 -22.85 -1.43
C GLY A 201 14.76 -23.71 -0.17
N LYS A 202 13.95 -23.27 0.81
CA LYS A 202 13.57 -24.06 1.98
C LYS A 202 12.24 -24.77 1.73
N ILE A 203 12.19 -26.03 2.14
CA ILE A 203 10.99 -26.87 2.08
C ILE A 203 10.18 -26.67 3.37
N ILE A 204 8.95 -26.18 3.25
CA ILE A 204 7.98 -26.05 4.35
C ILE A 204 6.91 -27.12 4.12
N ASN A 205 6.65 -27.94 5.13
CA ASN A 205 5.69 -29.03 5.05
C ASN A 205 4.51 -28.77 5.98
N LEU A 206 3.29 -28.91 5.45
CA LEU A 206 2.04 -28.90 6.21
C LEU A 206 1.59 -30.34 6.47
N TYR A 207 1.01 -30.59 7.64
CA TYR A 207 0.76 -31.94 8.10
C TYR A 207 -0.49 -32.07 9.02
N ARG A 208 -1.15 -33.25 9.00
CA ARG A 208 -2.26 -33.60 9.91
C ARG A 208 -1.75 -34.11 11.27
N ALA A 209 -2.10 -33.44 12.36
CA ALA A 209 -1.66 -33.82 13.71
C ALA A 209 -2.22 -35.18 14.14
N GLY A 210 -1.36 -36.05 14.66
CA GLY A 210 -1.75 -37.25 15.39
C GLY A 210 -1.19 -37.19 16.80
N THR A 211 -1.90 -37.73 17.77
CA THR A 211 -1.41 -37.82 19.15
C THR A 211 -0.81 -39.19 19.41
N GLN A 212 0.37 -39.20 20.03
CA GLN A 212 0.81 -40.33 20.85
C GLN A 212 1.40 -39.75 22.13
N GLN A 213 0.74 -40.01 23.25
CA GLN A 213 1.28 -39.71 24.57
C GLN A 213 2.39 -40.72 24.85
N ILE A 214 3.63 -40.25 25.01
CA ILE A 214 4.74 -41.08 25.48
C ILE A 214 4.75 -40.87 26.99
N GLU A 215 4.33 -41.92 27.70
CA GLU A 215 4.27 -42.14 29.16
C GLU A 215 4.44 -40.93 30.11
N ASP A 216 3.37 -40.70 30.88
CA ASP A 216 3.21 -39.87 32.08
C ASP A 216 3.45 -38.35 31.96
N ILE A 217 2.35 -37.59 32.02
CA ILE A 217 2.35 -36.16 32.33
C ILE A 217 1.97 -36.05 33.81
N GLN A 218 2.97 -36.04 34.70
CA GLN A 218 2.78 -35.50 36.05
C GLN A 218 3.11 -34.01 35.97
N LYS A 219 2.07 -33.19 36.10
CA LYS A 219 2.18 -31.74 36.24
C LYS A 219 3.06 -31.44 37.45
N GLU A 220 4.23 -30.82 37.23
CA GLU A 220 4.83 -29.79 38.10
C GLU A 220 6.23 -29.42 37.57
N ASN A 221 6.31 -28.45 36.63
CA ASN A 221 7.18 -27.27 36.75
C ASN A 221 7.16 -26.40 35.48
N SER A 222 7.60 -25.17 35.69
CA SER A 222 7.31 -23.93 34.98
C SER A 222 7.98 -23.80 33.60
N PHE A 223 7.33 -24.27 32.54
CA PHE A 223 7.51 -23.63 31.23
C PHE A 223 6.72 -22.32 31.19
N PRO A 224 7.20 -21.27 30.51
CA PRO A 224 6.37 -20.11 30.18
C PRO A 224 5.27 -20.59 29.22
N SER A 225 4.18 -21.08 29.79
CA SER A 225 2.98 -21.46 29.07
C SER A 225 2.09 -20.22 28.93
N PHE A 226 1.58 -20.00 27.72
CA PHE A 226 0.84 -18.78 27.42
C PHE A 226 -0.65 -19.07 27.40
N PHE A 227 -1.40 -18.34 28.22
CA PHE A 227 -2.85 -18.42 28.21
C PHE A 227 -3.40 -17.70 26.97
N VAL A 228 -4.24 -18.38 26.20
CA VAL A 228 -4.86 -17.84 24.99
C VAL A 228 -6.13 -17.10 25.37
N GLN A 229 -6.16 -15.79 25.11
CA GLN A 229 -7.32 -14.95 25.35
C GLN A 229 -8.33 -15.07 24.22
N THR A 230 -9.59 -14.69 24.49
CA THR A 230 -10.67 -14.69 23.46
C THR A 230 -10.27 -13.89 22.22
N ASN A 231 -9.58 -12.77 22.41
CA ASN A 231 -9.10 -11.91 21.33
C ASN A 231 -8.07 -12.62 20.44
N ASP A 232 -7.13 -13.37 21.02
CA ASP A 232 -6.13 -14.16 20.28
C ASP A 232 -6.81 -15.20 19.37
N ILE A 233 -7.88 -15.84 19.87
CA ILE A 233 -8.68 -16.82 19.10
C ILE A 233 -9.36 -16.14 17.91
N LEU A 234 -10.03 -15.01 18.13
CA LEU A 234 -10.69 -14.26 17.05
C LEU A 234 -9.70 -13.83 15.94
N MET A 235 -8.47 -13.48 16.31
CA MET A 235 -7.43 -13.13 15.34
C MET A 235 -6.94 -14.36 14.57
N PHE A 236 -6.75 -15.47 15.26
CA PHE A 236 -6.39 -16.72 14.63
C PHE A 236 -7.45 -17.21 13.63
N GLU A 237 -8.73 -17.04 13.96
CA GLU A 237 -9.84 -17.37 13.05
C GLU A 237 -9.81 -16.53 11.77
N LYS A 238 -9.54 -15.22 11.86
CA LYS A 238 -9.34 -14.36 10.68
C LYS A 238 -8.16 -14.81 9.82
N VAL A 239 -7.06 -15.24 10.45
CA VAL A 239 -5.92 -15.82 9.72
C VAL A 239 -6.36 -17.09 8.99
N LEU A 240 -7.15 -17.97 9.62
CA LEU A 240 -7.68 -19.18 8.99
C LEU A 240 -8.60 -18.88 7.79
N GLU A 241 -9.42 -17.83 7.87
CA GLU A 241 -10.26 -17.39 6.77
C GLU A 241 -9.43 -16.94 5.55
N GLU A 242 -8.39 -16.15 5.76
CA GLU A 242 -7.48 -15.74 4.68
C GLU A 242 -6.77 -16.95 4.05
N TYR A 243 -6.35 -17.91 4.86
CA TYR A 243 -5.76 -19.16 4.38
C TYR A 243 -6.79 -19.98 3.56
N GLY A 244 -8.04 -20.03 4.00
CA GLY A 244 -9.11 -20.77 3.31
C GLY A 244 -9.41 -20.30 1.89
N LYS A 245 -9.05 -19.06 1.52
CA LYS A 245 -9.35 -18.49 0.18
C LYS A 245 -8.62 -19.18 -0.97
N THR A 246 -7.48 -19.81 -0.72
CA THR A 246 -6.69 -20.45 -1.78
C THR A 246 -7.27 -21.80 -2.20
N ASN A 247 -8.28 -22.33 -1.49
CA ASN A 247 -8.81 -23.70 -1.66
C ASN A 247 -7.72 -24.79 -1.69
N GLU A 248 -6.54 -24.48 -1.14
CA GLU A 248 -5.47 -25.45 -1.00
C GLU A 248 -5.95 -26.51 -0.01
N PRO A 249 -5.89 -27.81 -0.37
CA PRO A 249 -6.45 -28.86 0.47
C PRO A 249 -5.88 -28.84 1.92
N ALA A 250 -4.65 -28.33 2.10
CA ALA A 250 -3.98 -28.23 3.39
C ALA A 250 -4.67 -27.24 4.33
N HIS A 251 -5.15 -26.12 3.78
CA HIS A 251 -5.83 -25.08 4.53
C HIS A 251 -7.23 -25.54 4.93
N VAL A 252 -7.92 -26.24 4.03
CA VAL A 252 -9.24 -26.85 4.29
C VAL A 252 -9.15 -27.86 5.43
N GLU A 253 -8.15 -28.74 5.42
CA GLU A 253 -7.98 -29.75 6.47
C GLU A 253 -7.50 -29.18 7.79
N TYR A 254 -6.59 -28.20 7.79
CA TYR A 254 -6.19 -27.51 9.01
C TYR A 254 -7.38 -26.80 9.66
N LYS A 255 -8.23 -26.15 8.86
CA LYS A 255 -9.49 -25.54 9.32
C LYS A 255 -10.44 -26.60 9.89
N ALA A 256 -10.59 -27.75 9.24
CA ALA A 256 -11.40 -28.85 9.77
C ALA A 256 -10.85 -29.41 11.11
N ALA A 257 -9.53 -29.50 11.27
CA ALA A 257 -8.90 -29.87 12.54
C ALA A 257 -9.16 -28.81 13.63
N TYR A 258 -9.16 -27.53 13.26
CA TYR A 258 -9.58 -26.44 14.13
C TYR A 258 -11.08 -26.54 14.50
N GLU A 259 -11.97 -26.90 13.60
CA GLU A 259 -13.41 -27.01 13.93
C GLU A 259 -13.71 -28.24 14.81
N ASN A 260 -12.89 -29.30 14.75
CA ASN A 260 -13.10 -30.54 15.50
C ASN A 260 -12.22 -30.67 16.76
N ILE A 261 -12.57 -29.93 17.82
CA ILE A 261 -11.86 -29.95 19.11
C ILE A 261 -11.84 -31.32 19.80
N ASN A 262 -12.86 -32.16 19.56
CA ASN A 262 -12.98 -33.47 20.22
C ASN A 262 -11.94 -34.46 19.69
N GLU A 263 -11.70 -34.46 18.37
CA GLU A 263 -10.67 -35.30 17.75
C GLU A 263 -9.27 -34.70 17.82
N CYS A 264 -9.17 -33.36 17.78
CA CYS A 264 -7.89 -32.64 17.70
C CYS A 264 -7.74 -31.59 18.82
N PRO A 265 -7.77 -31.97 20.11
CA PRO A 265 -7.71 -30.99 21.21
C PRO A 265 -6.37 -30.24 21.31
N LEU A 266 -5.30 -30.84 20.79
CA LEU A 266 -3.97 -30.25 20.68
C LEU A 266 -3.75 -29.83 19.21
N LEU A 267 -3.57 -28.54 18.97
CA LEU A 267 -3.37 -27.98 17.65
C LEU A 267 -1.96 -27.38 17.55
N PRO A 268 -1.10 -27.85 16.63
CA PRO A 268 0.19 -27.21 16.40
C PRO A 268 -0.02 -25.83 15.79
N VAL A 269 0.58 -24.82 16.39
CA VAL A 269 0.48 -23.43 15.95
C VAL A 269 1.87 -22.83 15.88
N TYR A 270 2.05 -21.81 15.06
CA TYR A 270 3.15 -20.89 15.23
C TYR A 270 2.63 -19.65 15.94
N TYR A 271 3.39 -19.13 16.90
CA TYR A 271 2.98 -17.97 17.69
C TYR A 271 4.09 -16.93 17.81
N ALA A 272 3.69 -15.69 17.99
CA ALA A 272 4.53 -14.62 18.52
C ALA A 272 3.81 -13.99 19.71
N GLN A 273 4.50 -13.93 20.85
CA GLN A 273 4.00 -13.20 22.01
C GLN A 273 4.37 -11.72 21.84
N VAL A 274 3.38 -10.86 22.06
CA VAL A 274 3.55 -9.40 22.12
C VAL A 274 2.84 -8.93 23.38
N ASP A 275 3.61 -8.50 24.38
CA ASP A 275 3.10 -8.25 25.73
C ASP A 275 2.24 -9.43 26.23
N ASN A 276 0.92 -9.23 26.38
CA ASN A 276 -0.04 -10.24 26.84
C ASN A 276 -0.83 -10.92 25.70
N ALA A 277 -0.61 -10.54 24.45
CA ALA A 277 -1.33 -11.05 23.28
C ALA A 277 -0.52 -12.13 22.54
N LEU A 278 -1.22 -13.10 21.95
CA LEU A 278 -0.64 -14.21 21.19
C LEU A 278 -1.08 -14.18 19.73
N TYR A 279 -0.15 -13.83 18.85
CA TYR A 279 -0.36 -13.82 17.41
C TYR A 279 -0.11 -15.21 16.82
N MET A 280 -1.15 -16.02 16.71
CA MET A 280 -1.06 -17.41 16.22
C MET A 280 -1.24 -17.52 14.69
N SER A 281 -0.68 -18.56 14.07
CA SER A 281 -0.90 -18.92 12.66
C SER A 281 -0.61 -20.40 12.35
N PRO A 282 -1.17 -20.96 11.25
CA PRO A 282 -0.92 -22.35 10.84
C PRO A 282 0.50 -22.63 10.35
N ALA A 283 1.23 -21.61 9.88
CA ALA A 283 2.59 -21.75 9.37
C ALA A 283 3.56 -20.75 10.03
N CYS A 284 4.86 -20.97 9.83
CA CYS A 284 5.95 -20.20 10.42
C CYS A 284 6.11 -18.81 9.79
N ILE A 285 5.93 -18.74 8.46
CA ILE A 285 6.05 -17.54 7.64
C ILE A 285 4.66 -17.30 7.06
N THR A 286 3.94 -16.34 7.64
CA THR A 286 2.53 -16.10 7.29
C THR A 286 2.25 -14.63 7.22
N SER A 287 1.27 -14.26 6.39
CA SER A 287 0.61 -12.96 6.51
C SER A 287 -0.08 -12.88 7.87
N GLU A 288 0.41 -11.99 8.74
CA GLU A 288 -0.31 -11.62 9.96
C GLU A 288 -1.52 -10.76 9.61
N VAL A 289 -2.65 -11.02 10.28
CA VAL A 289 -3.83 -10.15 10.28
C VAL A 289 -3.72 -9.25 11.50
N PHE A 290 -3.98 -7.96 11.34
CA PHE A 290 -3.84 -6.94 12.39
C PHE A 290 -5.21 -6.43 12.87
N TYR A 291 -5.30 -5.97 14.13
CA TYR A 291 -6.51 -5.32 14.65
C TYR A 291 -6.68 -3.93 14.04
N HIS A 292 -5.59 -3.22 13.92
CA HIS A 292 -5.55 -1.90 13.32
C HIS A 292 -5.58 -1.99 11.79
N THR A 293 -6.79 -1.86 11.21
CA THR A 293 -6.94 -1.60 9.77
C THR A 293 -6.58 -0.15 9.43
N PHE A 294 -6.43 0.19 8.15
CA PHE A 294 -6.14 1.57 7.72
C PHE A 294 -7.23 2.53 8.23
N SER A 295 -8.49 2.10 8.16
CA SER A 295 -9.63 2.85 8.71
C SER A 295 -9.50 3.08 10.21
N ASN A 296 -9.13 2.05 10.99
CA ASN A 296 -8.95 2.19 12.44
C ASN A 296 -7.78 3.13 12.76
N ILE A 297 -6.63 2.98 12.10
CA ILE A 297 -5.48 3.88 12.28
C ILE A 297 -5.85 5.32 11.94
N LEU A 298 -6.60 5.54 10.85
CA LEU A 298 -7.03 6.87 10.46
C LEU A 298 -8.04 7.47 11.45
N ARG A 299 -8.94 6.64 11.97
CA ARG A 299 -9.94 7.06 12.96
C ARG A 299 -9.29 7.42 14.29
N ASP A 300 -8.49 6.50 14.82
CA ASP A 300 -8.02 6.53 16.21
C ASP A 300 -6.70 7.27 16.35
N ASN A 301 -5.81 7.15 15.35
CA ASN A 301 -4.43 7.65 15.43
C ASN A 301 -4.15 8.80 14.44
N HIS A 302 -5.16 9.26 13.68
CA HIS A 302 -5.09 10.46 12.83
C HIS A 302 -6.39 11.26 12.91
N SER A 303 -6.91 11.51 14.11
CA SER A 303 -8.02 12.46 14.35
C SER A 303 -9.24 12.27 13.44
N GLY A 304 -9.58 11.05 13.03
CA GLY A 304 -10.75 10.81 12.21
C GLY A 304 -10.56 11.04 10.70
N HIS A 305 -9.42 10.68 10.10
CA HIS A 305 -9.16 10.87 8.65
C HIS A 305 -9.66 9.75 7.72
N GLN A 306 -10.38 8.75 8.26
CA GLN A 306 -10.97 7.67 7.47
C GLN A 306 -11.94 8.22 6.40
N PRO A 307 -12.15 7.52 5.27
CA PRO A 307 -13.06 7.95 4.23
C PRO A 307 -14.41 8.41 4.80
N CYS A 308 -14.97 9.51 4.29
CA CYS A 308 -16.31 9.94 4.71
C CYS A 308 -17.32 8.83 4.40
N ASP A 309 -18.13 8.48 5.39
CA ASP A 309 -19.26 7.55 5.33
C ASP A 309 -20.59 8.25 5.05
N GLY A 310 -20.64 9.58 5.27
CA GLY A 310 -21.81 10.44 5.10
C GLY A 310 -22.79 10.39 6.27
N ALA A 311 -22.40 9.80 7.40
CA ALA A 311 -23.22 9.76 8.60
C ALA A 311 -23.62 11.18 9.03
N GLY A 312 -24.92 11.41 9.22
CA GLY A 312 -25.45 12.73 9.59
C GLY A 312 -25.26 13.83 8.54
N ASP A 313 -25.11 13.45 7.26
CA ASP A 313 -24.83 14.36 6.12
C ASP A 313 -23.53 15.18 6.28
N GLN A 314 -22.56 14.63 7.01
CA GLN A 314 -21.28 15.29 7.28
C GLN A 314 -20.20 14.86 6.28
N TRP A 315 -19.67 15.83 5.52
CA TRP A 315 -18.69 15.58 4.47
C TRP A 315 -17.49 16.51 4.61
N CYS A 316 -16.28 15.97 4.42
CA CYS A 316 -15.08 16.80 4.35
C CYS A 316 -15.08 17.71 3.10
N PRO A 317 -14.27 18.79 3.06
CA PRO A 317 -14.33 19.77 1.97
C PRO A 317 -14.12 19.16 0.57
N ALA A 318 -13.20 18.20 0.42
CA ALA A 318 -12.99 17.53 -0.86
C ALA A 318 -14.18 16.67 -1.28
N CYS A 319 -14.82 15.94 -0.36
CA CYS A 319 -16.03 15.17 -0.67
C CYS A 319 -17.20 16.09 -1.04
N CYS A 320 -17.39 17.23 -0.35
CA CYS A 320 -18.40 18.24 -0.69
C CYS A 320 -18.30 18.77 -2.12
N LEU A 321 -17.09 18.83 -2.68
CA LEU A 321 -16.84 19.43 -3.99
C LEU A 321 -16.67 18.37 -5.09
N PHE A 322 -15.78 17.40 -4.87
CA PHE A 322 -15.48 16.34 -5.82
C PHE A 322 -16.44 15.15 -5.74
N GLY A 323 -17.34 15.11 -4.76
CA GLY A 323 -18.23 13.98 -4.53
C GLY A 323 -17.55 12.76 -3.92
N LYS A 324 -18.36 11.78 -3.55
CA LYS A 324 -17.96 10.49 -2.98
C LYS A 324 -18.85 9.39 -3.54
N ILE A 325 -18.23 8.29 -3.95
CA ILE A 325 -18.95 7.07 -4.32
C ILE A 325 -19.28 6.32 -3.02
N GLY A 326 -20.53 5.90 -2.84
CA GLY A 326 -20.92 5.05 -1.71
C GLY A 326 -20.18 3.71 -1.74
N GLN A 327 -19.91 3.12 -0.58
CA GLN A 327 -19.45 1.73 -0.53
C GLN A 327 -20.66 0.80 -0.64
N ASP A 328 -20.50 -0.34 -1.32
CA ASP A 328 -21.58 -1.26 -1.67
C ASP A 328 -22.50 -1.56 -0.47
N GLY A 329 -23.80 -1.29 -0.61
CA GLY A 329 -24.85 -1.69 0.33
C GLY A 329 -25.09 -0.78 1.54
N GLU A 330 -24.10 -0.05 2.05
CA GLU A 330 -24.23 0.70 3.32
C GLU A 330 -23.70 2.15 3.29
N GLY A 331 -22.85 2.52 2.32
CA GLY A 331 -22.24 3.86 2.31
C GLY A 331 -23.10 4.91 1.61
N HIS A 332 -23.28 6.09 2.23
CA HIS A 332 -23.89 7.22 1.55
C HIS A 332 -23.04 7.67 0.34
N ALA A 333 -23.70 8.01 -0.76
CA ALA A 333 -23.06 8.58 -1.94
C ALA A 333 -23.33 10.09 -2.01
N LEU A 334 -22.36 10.83 -2.56
CA LEU A 334 -22.48 12.26 -2.77
C LEU A 334 -22.07 12.63 -4.20
N ALA A 335 -22.98 13.26 -4.94
CA ALA A 335 -22.72 13.75 -6.28
C ALA A 335 -21.66 14.86 -6.26
N SER A 336 -20.77 14.88 -7.26
CA SER A 336 -19.81 15.96 -7.42
C SER A 336 -20.50 17.22 -7.93
N ARG A 337 -20.10 18.39 -7.40
CA ARG A 337 -20.43 19.71 -7.93
C ARG A 337 -19.43 20.21 -8.97
N LEU A 338 -18.50 19.34 -9.40
CA LEU A 338 -17.52 19.61 -10.43
C LEU A 338 -17.67 18.60 -11.57
N ARG A 339 -17.57 19.08 -12.81
CA ARG A 339 -17.51 18.24 -14.00
C ARG A 339 -16.29 18.63 -14.82
N PHE A 340 -15.33 17.71 -14.88
CA PHE A 340 -14.13 17.85 -15.68
C PHE A 340 -14.38 17.27 -17.06
N CYS A 341 -14.17 18.07 -18.09
CA CYS A 341 -14.17 17.58 -19.47
C CYS A 341 -12.84 16.89 -19.76
N ASP A 342 -12.88 15.91 -20.66
CA ASP A 342 -11.68 15.51 -21.39
C ASP A 342 -11.13 16.71 -22.15
N SER A 343 -9.81 16.72 -22.38
CA SER A 343 -9.22 17.80 -23.16
C SER A 343 -9.68 17.78 -24.61
N GLU A 344 -9.62 18.94 -25.24
CA GLU A 344 -9.51 19.03 -26.70
C GLU A 344 -8.28 18.25 -27.20
N PRO A 345 -8.24 17.86 -28.51
CA PRO A 345 -7.07 17.20 -29.07
C PRO A 345 -5.81 18.00 -28.77
N ILE A 346 -4.77 17.29 -28.33
CA ILE A 346 -3.48 17.87 -28.02
C ILE A 346 -2.86 18.34 -29.34
N ARG A 347 -2.64 19.65 -29.44
CA ARG A 347 -1.99 20.30 -30.58
C ARG A 347 -0.48 20.26 -30.39
N GLU A 348 0.26 20.30 -31.50
CA GLU A 348 1.73 20.25 -31.50
C GLU A 348 2.24 19.02 -30.71
N ALA A 349 1.51 17.90 -30.80
CA ALA A 349 1.81 16.68 -30.06
C ALA A 349 3.06 15.99 -30.64
N GLU A 350 4.08 15.84 -29.82
CA GLU A 350 5.28 15.07 -30.16
C GLU A 350 5.35 13.81 -29.30
N PHE A 351 5.64 12.67 -29.94
CA PHE A 351 5.74 11.38 -29.28
C PHE A 351 7.12 10.79 -29.46
N GLU A 352 7.61 10.16 -28.41
CA GLU A 352 8.74 9.24 -28.52
C GLU A 352 8.33 7.95 -29.25
N ALA A 353 9.34 7.28 -29.81
CA ALA A 353 9.17 5.90 -30.24
C ALA A 353 8.73 5.04 -29.05
N PRO A 354 7.81 4.07 -29.24
CA PRO A 354 7.37 3.20 -28.15
C PRO A 354 8.55 2.56 -27.43
N LEU A 355 8.55 2.63 -26.11
CA LEU A 355 9.64 2.15 -25.25
C LEU A 355 9.11 1.19 -24.20
N VAL A 356 9.98 0.31 -23.71
CA VAL A 356 9.68 -0.60 -22.62
C VAL A 356 10.20 0.02 -21.33
N LEU A 357 9.30 0.26 -20.37
CA LEU A 357 9.66 0.83 -19.09
C LEU A 357 10.44 -0.20 -18.24
N PRO A 358 11.47 0.24 -17.47
CA PRO A 358 12.16 -0.64 -16.55
C PRO A 358 11.24 -1.07 -15.39
N ILE A 359 11.56 -2.21 -14.78
CA ILE A 359 10.85 -2.69 -13.60
C ILE A 359 11.24 -1.80 -12.42
N LEU A 360 10.24 -1.24 -11.75
CA LEU A 360 10.42 -0.50 -10.50
C LEU A 360 9.90 -1.35 -9.33
N GLY A 361 10.58 -1.31 -8.19
CA GLY A 361 10.07 -1.90 -6.96
C GLY A 361 8.97 -1.05 -6.36
N GLU A 362 7.72 -1.50 -6.52
CA GLU A 362 6.58 -0.93 -5.78
C GLU A 362 6.54 -1.52 -4.35
N PRO A 363 6.79 -0.72 -3.30
CA PRO A 363 6.63 -1.12 -1.91
C PRO A 363 5.16 -1.49 -1.69
N ARG A 364 4.93 -2.72 -1.26
CA ARG A 364 3.61 -3.23 -0.89
C ARG A 364 3.29 -2.80 0.54
N TYR A 365 2.04 -2.89 1.00
CA TYR A 365 1.70 -2.60 2.40
C TYR A 365 2.44 -3.50 3.42
N THR A 366 3.08 -4.58 2.96
CA THR A 366 4.01 -5.42 3.73
C THR A 366 5.35 -4.74 4.09
N THR A 367 5.73 -3.68 3.37
CA THR A 367 6.94 -2.86 3.59
C THR A 367 6.56 -1.67 4.45
N THR A 368 6.26 -1.97 5.71
CA THR A 368 5.71 -1.04 6.70
C THR A 368 6.61 0.16 6.95
N GLU A 369 7.91 0.01 6.75
CA GLU A 369 8.91 1.07 6.82
C GLU A 369 8.66 2.23 5.84
N PHE A 370 7.91 2.00 4.76
CA PHE A 370 7.51 3.06 3.83
C PHE A 370 6.19 3.75 4.24
N TYR A 371 5.30 3.03 4.91
CA TYR A 371 3.90 3.46 5.09
C TYR A 371 3.57 3.87 6.53
N LEU A 372 4.39 3.50 7.50
CA LEU A 372 4.22 3.78 8.93
C LEU A 372 5.36 4.64 9.43
N GLN A 373 5.03 5.61 10.29
CA GLN A 373 6.01 6.35 11.07
C GLN A 373 6.74 5.37 12.00
N SER A 374 8.07 5.48 12.04
CA SER A 374 8.89 4.74 13.00
C SER A 374 8.45 5.10 14.43
N PRO A 375 8.39 4.13 15.36
CA PRO A 375 8.32 4.44 16.79
C PRO A 375 9.46 5.40 17.16
N LYS A 376 9.16 6.46 17.93
CA LYS A 376 10.13 7.49 18.32
C LYS A 376 11.17 6.93 19.30
N ASP A 377 12.39 7.49 19.27
CA ASP A 377 13.43 7.36 20.30
C ASP A 377 13.98 5.95 20.59
N LYS A 378 13.77 4.99 19.67
CA LYS A 378 14.23 3.60 19.85
C LYS A 378 14.99 3.09 18.62
N ASP A 379 16.05 2.32 18.87
CA ASP A 379 16.74 1.50 17.85
C ASP A 379 15.88 0.28 17.53
N VAL A 380 14.79 0.53 16.79
CA VAL A 380 13.81 -0.48 16.41
C VAL A 380 14.32 -1.27 15.21
N LEU A 381 14.19 -2.59 15.30
CA LEU A 381 14.54 -3.52 14.23
C LEU A 381 13.47 -3.49 13.13
N VAL A 382 12.22 -3.77 13.47
CA VAL A 382 11.06 -3.82 12.56
C VAL A 382 9.84 -3.29 13.29
N TRP A 383 8.95 -2.57 12.61
CA TRP A 383 7.62 -2.20 13.13
C TRP A 383 6.54 -2.57 12.12
N ASN A 384 5.35 -2.93 12.61
CA ASN A 384 4.20 -3.27 11.78
C ASN A 384 2.94 -2.51 12.24
N TYR A 385 1.75 -2.93 11.85
CA TYR A 385 0.52 -2.21 12.19
C TYR A 385 0.07 -2.35 13.65
N GLU A 386 0.89 -2.93 14.54
CA GLU A 386 0.45 -3.31 15.89
C GLU A 386 1.59 -3.26 16.91
N TYR A 387 2.75 -3.79 16.55
CA TYR A 387 3.92 -3.90 17.42
C TYR A 387 5.22 -3.59 16.68
N TYR A 388 6.28 -3.37 17.45
CA TYR A 388 7.64 -3.32 16.95
C TYR A 388 8.54 -4.33 17.66
N ILE A 389 9.67 -4.62 17.02
CA ILE A 389 10.71 -5.51 17.49
C ILE A 389 11.93 -4.67 17.83
N GLU A 390 12.44 -4.78 19.04
CA GLU A 390 13.74 -4.26 19.45
C GLU A 390 14.69 -5.41 19.78
N VAL A 391 15.99 -5.13 19.81
CA VAL A 391 17.02 -6.13 20.12
C VAL A 391 17.69 -5.70 21.41
N GLU A 392 17.59 -6.52 22.45
CA GLU A 392 18.28 -6.23 23.69
C GLU A 392 19.80 -6.39 23.53
N ALA A 393 20.56 -5.41 24.04
CA ALA A 393 22.00 -5.33 23.88
C ALA A 393 22.77 -6.44 24.62
N SER A 394 22.14 -7.08 25.61
CA SER A 394 22.77 -8.08 26.50
C SER A 394 22.92 -9.46 25.87
N ASP A 395 21.97 -9.90 25.05
CA ASP A 395 21.84 -11.29 24.59
C ASP A 395 21.32 -11.44 23.14
N ALA A 396 21.12 -10.32 22.44
CA ALA A 396 20.54 -10.28 21.09
C ALA A 396 19.12 -10.87 20.98
N THR A 397 18.38 -10.92 22.08
CA THR A 397 16.99 -11.39 22.11
C THR A 397 16.06 -10.35 21.46
N GLU A 398 15.15 -10.83 20.61
CA GLU A 398 14.12 -10.00 19.97
C GLU A 398 12.93 -9.82 20.91
N VAL A 399 12.71 -8.60 21.38
CA VAL A 399 11.57 -8.24 22.23
C VAL A 399 10.51 -7.55 21.38
N ARG A 400 9.26 -8.03 21.47
CA ARG A 400 8.10 -7.46 20.77
C ARG A 400 7.27 -6.62 21.74
N GLN A 401 6.99 -5.37 21.39
CA GLN A 401 6.21 -4.44 22.22
C GLN A 401 5.12 -3.77 21.39
N LEU A 402 3.92 -3.65 21.96
CA LEU A 402 2.83 -2.91 21.33
C LEU A 402 3.18 -1.43 21.20
N TYR A 403 2.64 -0.78 20.18
CA TYR A 403 2.74 0.66 20.03
C TYR A 403 1.50 1.23 19.33
N THR A 404 1.42 2.55 19.28
CA THR A 404 0.37 3.24 18.53
C THR A 404 0.83 3.47 17.09
N PRO A 405 0.38 2.65 16.11
CA PRO A 405 0.81 2.79 14.72
C PRO A 405 0.28 4.09 14.12
N ARG A 406 1.12 4.83 13.41
CA ARG A 406 0.70 6.00 12.65
C ARG A 406 1.15 5.88 11.21
N LEU A 407 0.24 6.11 10.27
CA LEU A 407 0.59 6.23 8.85
C LEU A 407 1.58 7.38 8.62
N ALA A 408 2.52 7.17 7.71
CA ALA A 408 3.48 8.18 7.25
C ALA A 408 2.77 9.41 6.65
N GLY A 409 1.62 9.19 6.02
CA GLY A 409 0.71 10.26 5.62
C GLY A 409 0.09 10.06 4.23
N ARG A 410 -0.06 11.15 3.47
CA ARG A 410 -0.63 11.17 2.12
C ARG A 410 0.45 10.97 1.08
N LYS A 411 0.39 9.85 0.38
CA LYS A 411 1.32 9.50 -0.71
C LYS A 411 1.31 10.57 -1.81
N VAL A 412 2.50 11.10 -2.09
CA VAL A 412 2.83 12.03 -3.18
C VAL A 412 4.08 11.53 -3.91
N TYR A 413 4.27 12.00 -5.13
CA TYR A 413 5.43 11.66 -5.96
C TYR A 413 6.29 12.90 -6.19
N TRP A 414 7.56 12.84 -5.82
CA TRP A 414 8.53 13.91 -6.09
C TRP A 414 8.71 14.20 -7.56
N LEU A 415 8.84 15.49 -7.90
CA LEU A 415 9.30 15.95 -9.20
C LEU A 415 10.81 15.78 -9.38
N GLY A 416 11.27 14.54 -9.49
CA GLY A 416 12.66 14.24 -9.87
C GLY A 416 12.98 14.59 -11.33
N ARG A 417 14.28 14.61 -11.67
CA ARG A 417 14.72 14.62 -13.08
C ARG A 417 14.27 13.32 -13.75
N ASP A 418 13.77 13.43 -14.97
CA ASP A 418 13.53 12.27 -15.82
C ASP A 418 14.89 11.65 -16.17
N ILE A 419 15.15 10.46 -15.65
CA ILE A 419 16.43 9.77 -15.78
C ILE A 419 16.30 8.50 -16.64
N HIS A 420 15.17 8.26 -17.33
CA HIS A 420 14.98 6.99 -18.05
C HIS A 420 14.98 7.06 -19.56
N ALA A 421 16.18 6.86 -20.11
CA ALA A 421 16.36 6.18 -21.38
C ALA A 421 17.70 5.40 -21.42
N LYS A 422 17.86 4.30 -20.68
CA LYS A 422 19.00 3.37 -20.90
C LYS A 422 18.72 1.87 -20.79
N ASP A 423 17.54 1.42 -20.32
CA ASP A 423 17.25 -0.03 -20.27
C ASP A 423 16.47 -0.51 -21.50
N LYS A 424 16.91 -0.10 -22.70
CA LYS A 424 16.26 -0.47 -23.97
C LYS A 424 16.45 -1.95 -24.34
N ASP A 425 17.46 -2.61 -23.75
CA ASP A 425 17.96 -3.91 -24.23
C ASP A 425 17.79 -5.08 -23.24
N ASN A 426 17.17 -4.86 -22.07
CA ASN A 426 16.98 -5.95 -21.12
C ASN A 426 15.78 -6.84 -21.49
N LYS A 427 16.08 -8.05 -21.97
CA LYS A 427 15.13 -9.03 -22.52
C LYS A 427 14.52 -9.97 -21.47
N ASN A 428 14.70 -9.70 -20.18
CA ASN A 428 14.21 -10.55 -19.10
C ASN A 428 12.99 -9.94 -18.39
N ASN A 429 12.09 -10.81 -17.89
CA ASN A 429 10.91 -10.46 -17.08
C ASN A 429 9.89 -9.55 -17.80
N TYR A 430 9.60 -9.83 -19.08
CA TYR A 430 8.62 -9.10 -19.89
C TYR A 430 7.22 -9.00 -19.26
N LYS A 431 6.74 -10.02 -18.53
CA LYS A 431 5.43 -9.97 -17.83
C LYS A 431 5.33 -8.85 -16.80
N MET A 432 6.46 -8.40 -16.27
CA MET A 432 6.55 -7.33 -15.28
C MET A 432 6.85 -5.95 -15.90
N ARG A 433 7.14 -5.91 -17.20
CA ARG A 433 7.43 -4.68 -17.95
C ARG A 433 6.21 -4.23 -18.73
N ASN A 434 6.14 -2.93 -19.01
CA ASN A 434 5.10 -2.35 -19.84
C ASN A 434 5.73 -1.57 -21.01
N LYS A 435 5.27 -1.87 -22.22
CA LYS A 435 5.56 -1.09 -23.43
C LYS A 435 4.58 0.07 -23.53
N VAL A 436 5.10 1.28 -23.69
CA VAL A 436 4.31 2.52 -23.64
C VAL A 436 4.73 3.46 -24.77
N ARG A 437 3.83 4.36 -25.14
CA ARG A 437 4.14 5.52 -26.00
C ARG A 437 4.03 6.79 -25.17
N CYS A 438 5.13 7.51 -25.01
CA CYS A 438 5.18 8.75 -24.24
C CYS A 438 4.97 9.97 -25.14
N LEU A 439 4.10 10.88 -24.70
CA LEU A 439 3.94 12.22 -25.24
C LEU A 439 4.99 13.14 -24.59
N THR A 440 5.87 13.76 -25.36
CA THR A 440 6.97 14.60 -24.85
C THR A 440 6.67 16.08 -24.89
N GLN A 441 5.83 16.51 -25.83
CA GLN A 441 5.42 17.90 -26.02
C GLN A 441 3.98 17.94 -26.51
N GLY A 442 3.28 19.01 -26.16
CA GLY A 442 1.94 19.29 -26.67
C GLY A 442 1.19 20.27 -25.77
N LYS A 443 0.12 20.84 -26.32
CA LYS A 443 -0.78 21.76 -25.60
C LYS A 443 -2.24 21.40 -25.88
N CYS A 444 -3.07 21.47 -24.86
CA CYS A 444 -4.51 21.26 -25.00
C CYS A 444 -5.30 22.24 -24.12
N GLU A 445 -6.59 22.33 -24.40
CA GLU A 445 -7.56 23.09 -23.61
C GLU A 445 -8.58 22.14 -22.98
N PHE A 446 -9.12 22.51 -21.83
CA PHE A 446 -10.19 21.77 -21.18
C PHE A 446 -11.04 22.68 -20.31
N ASP A 447 -12.29 22.28 -20.09
CA ASP A 447 -13.25 23.00 -19.27
C ASP A 447 -13.55 22.24 -17.97
N ILE A 448 -13.74 22.99 -16.89
CA ILE A 448 -14.30 22.51 -15.62
C ILE A 448 -15.59 23.26 -15.36
N PHE A 449 -16.72 22.55 -15.35
CA PHE A 449 -17.99 23.13 -14.90
C PHE A 449 -18.13 22.97 -13.40
N PHE A 450 -18.72 23.97 -12.75
CA PHE A 450 -18.98 23.96 -11.32
C PHE A 450 -20.38 24.45 -11.00
N GLU A 451 -20.96 23.93 -9.91
CA GLU A 451 -22.32 24.22 -9.48
C GLU A 451 -22.37 24.55 -7.98
N ASP A 452 -23.20 25.53 -7.60
CA ASP A 452 -23.49 25.92 -6.22
C ASP A 452 -22.25 26.08 -5.33
N MET A 453 -21.14 26.60 -5.88
CA MET A 453 -19.89 26.81 -5.16
C MET A 453 -19.92 28.09 -4.32
N THR A 454 -19.30 28.03 -3.15
CA THR A 454 -18.99 29.24 -2.37
C THR A 454 -17.78 29.96 -2.95
N LYS A 455 -17.63 31.26 -2.64
CA LYS A 455 -16.44 32.04 -3.03
C LYS A 455 -15.13 31.41 -2.54
N GLU A 456 -15.13 30.89 -1.31
CA GLU A 456 -13.95 30.26 -0.72
C GLU A 456 -13.60 28.94 -1.42
N GLU A 457 -14.59 28.10 -1.75
CA GLU A 457 -14.34 26.88 -2.51
C GLU A 457 -13.72 27.18 -3.89
N LEU A 458 -14.24 28.19 -4.59
CA LEU A 458 -13.74 28.56 -5.92
C LEU A 458 -12.32 29.11 -5.84
N LYS A 459 -12.04 29.96 -4.85
CA LYS A 459 -10.71 30.50 -4.56
C LYS A 459 -9.68 29.38 -4.32
N LEU A 460 -10.00 28.39 -3.49
CA LEU A 460 -9.10 27.26 -3.21
C LEU A 460 -8.91 26.37 -4.44
N LEU A 461 -9.97 26.13 -5.22
CA LEU A 461 -9.89 25.37 -6.47
C LEU A 461 -9.00 26.05 -7.51
N LEU A 462 -9.12 27.38 -7.67
CA LEU A 462 -8.29 28.16 -8.59
C LEU A 462 -6.81 28.12 -8.20
N TRP A 463 -6.49 28.14 -6.90
CA TRP A 463 -5.11 27.95 -6.44
C TRP A 463 -4.59 26.56 -6.82
N CYS A 464 -5.39 25.51 -6.58
CA CYS A 464 -5.04 24.14 -6.95
C CYS A 464 -4.80 23.99 -8.45
N LEU A 465 -5.44 24.79 -9.30
CA LEU A 465 -5.22 24.76 -10.75
C LEU A 465 -3.93 25.48 -11.15
N LYS A 466 -3.74 26.73 -10.69
CA LYS A 466 -2.67 27.62 -11.17
C LYS A 466 -1.27 27.21 -10.69
N LEU A 467 -1.16 26.83 -9.40
CA LEU A 467 0.11 26.68 -8.67
C LEU A 467 1.05 27.89 -8.79
N GLU A 468 2.16 27.85 -8.06
CA GLU A 468 3.23 28.85 -8.18
C GLU A 468 4.02 28.67 -9.49
N PRO A 469 4.67 29.72 -10.03
CA PRO A 469 5.31 29.67 -11.35
C PRO A 469 6.38 28.59 -11.55
N ASP A 470 7.09 28.19 -10.49
CA ASP A 470 8.13 27.15 -10.49
C ASP A 470 7.60 25.75 -10.10
N CYS A 471 6.29 25.65 -9.88
CA CYS A 471 5.60 24.42 -9.51
C CYS A 471 4.93 23.77 -10.72
N PHE A 472 4.85 22.44 -10.67
CA PHE A 472 4.26 21.61 -11.73
C PHE A 472 3.28 20.61 -11.14
N HIS A 473 2.24 20.34 -11.92
CA HIS A 473 1.34 19.22 -11.66
C HIS A 473 1.93 17.90 -12.13
N ARG A 474 1.41 16.78 -11.62
CA ARG A 474 1.76 15.43 -12.06
C ARG A 474 0.56 14.61 -12.52
N ILE A 475 0.60 14.18 -13.77
CA ILE A 475 -0.47 13.40 -14.42
C ILE A 475 0.03 12.10 -15.05
N GLY A 476 -0.88 11.15 -15.27
CA GLY A 476 -0.59 9.89 -15.95
C GLY A 476 0.13 8.84 -15.11
N ARG A 477 0.50 7.73 -15.75
CA ARG A 477 1.09 6.55 -15.08
C ARG A 477 2.61 6.58 -14.99
N GLY A 478 3.25 7.56 -15.62
CA GLY A 478 4.69 7.74 -15.60
C GLY A 478 5.26 8.34 -14.31
N LYS A 479 4.42 8.79 -13.35
CA LYS A 479 4.88 9.48 -12.12
C LYS A 479 6.03 8.76 -11.39
N PRO A 480 6.03 7.42 -11.26
CA PRO A 480 7.18 6.68 -10.70
C PRO A 480 8.50 6.91 -11.44
N PHE A 481 8.49 7.18 -12.74
CA PHE A 481 9.69 7.36 -13.55
C PHE A 481 10.18 8.82 -13.59
N GLY A 482 9.61 9.72 -12.79
CA GLY A 482 9.92 11.14 -12.87
C GLY A 482 9.09 11.91 -13.92
N MET A 483 8.26 11.19 -14.68
CA MET A 483 7.47 11.67 -15.82
C MET A 483 6.14 12.34 -15.38
N GLY A 484 5.45 12.95 -16.35
CA GLY A 484 4.08 13.45 -16.17
C GLY A 484 3.95 14.90 -15.71
N LYS A 485 5.00 15.72 -15.84
CA LYS A 485 4.98 17.15 -15.52
C LYS A 485 4.08 17.90 -16.51
N VAL A 486 3.12 18.64 -15.95
CA VAL A 486 2.24 19.51 -16.74
C VAL A 486 2.05 20.86 -16.04
N LYS A 487 1.76 21.89 -16.83
CA LYS A 487 1.41 23.22 -16.33
C LYS A 487 -0.01 23.57 -16.74
N ILE A 488 -0.77 24.18 -15.84
CA ILE A 488 -2.13 24.64 -16.11
C ILE A 488 -2.17 26.17 -16.01
N ILE A 489 -2.84 26.79 -16.98
CA ILE A 489 -3.15 28.21 -16.97
C ILE A 489 -4.67 28.36 -17.00
N VAL A 490 -5.22 29.07 -16.01
CA VAL A 490 -6.64 29.46 -16.03
C VAL A 490 -6.78 30.67 -16.94
N GLU A 491 -7.40 30.48 -18.09
CA GLU A 491 -7.59 31.53 -19.09
C GLU A 491 -8.81 32.39 -18.74
N ARG A 492 -9.92 31.77 -18.35
CA ARG A 492 -11.18 32.45 -18.05
C ARG A 492 -11.95 31.74 -16.92
N VAL A 493 -12.68 32.52 -16.12
CA VAL A 493 -13.63 32.00 -15.12
C VAL A 493 -14.98 32.67 -15.37
N ASP A 494 -15.93 31.90 -15.90
CA ASP A 494 -17.26 32.35 -16.28
C ASP A 494 -18.27 32.01 -15.16
N GLU A 495 -18.89 33.01 -14.55
CA GLU A 495 -20.13 32.83 -13.78
C GLU A 495 -21.30 32.69 -14.76
N ILE A 496 -22.11 31.66 -14.58
CA ILE A 496 -23.26 31.34 -15.40
C ILE A 496 -24.53 31.46 -14.55
N THR A 497 -25.43 32.36 -14.96
CA THR A 497 -26.75 32.51 -14.36
C THR A 497 -27.84 32.37 -15.40
N TYR A 498 -29.07 32.10 -14.95
CA TYR A 498 -30.23 31.97 -15.82
C TYR A 498 -31.27 33.01 -15.46
N SER A 499 -31.82 33.69 -16.46
CA SER A 499 -32.94 34.61 -16.31
C SER A 499 -33.98 34.34 -17.40
N LEU A 500 -35.20 34.83 -17.22
CA LEU A 500 -36.18 34.85 -18.30
C LEU A 500 -35.99 36.13 -19.13
N ASP A 501 -36.08 36.03 -20.46
CA ASP A 501 -36.15 37.20 -21.33
C ASP A 501 -37.58 37.79 -21.36
N GLU A 502 -37.76 38.86 -22.13
CA GLU A 502 -39.05 39.57 -22.30
C GLU A 502 -40.18 38.66 -22.84
N ASN A 503 -39.83 37.53 -23.46
CA ASN A 503 -40.78 36.55 -24.01
C ASN A 503 -40.92 35.30 -23.11
N HIS A 504 -40.49 35.38 -21.85
CA HIS A 504 -40.46 34.26 -20.90
C HIS A 504 -39.62 33.06 -21.36
N LYS A 505 -38.62 33.26 -22.22
CA LYS A 505 -37.68 32.21 -22.61
C LYS A 505 -36.47 32.23 -21.69
N LEU A 506 -35.98 31.03 -21.37
CA LEU A 506 -34.77 30.87 -20.56
C LEU A 506 -33.55 31.42 -21.31
N LYS A 507 -32.90 32.44 -20.74
CA LYS A 507 -31.67 33.06 -21.24
C LYS A 507 -30.52 32.72 -20.30
N ARG A 508 -29.44 32.19 -20.87
CA ARG A 508 -28.17 32.00 -20.17
C ARG A 508 -27.38 33.32 -20.20
N ASN A 509 -27.03 33.82 -19.02
CA ASN A 509 -26.13 34.95 -18.86
C ASN A 509 -24.75 34.44 -18.44
N THR A 510 -23.70 35.06 -18.97
CA THR A 510 -22.31 34.71 -18.65
C THR A 510 -21.56 35.98 -18.26
N ARG A 511 -20.86 35.95 -17.12
CA ARG A 511 -20.03 37.05 -16.63
C ARG A 511 -18.63 36.52 -16.34
N ASP A 512 -17.61 37.11 -16.95
CA ASP A 512 -16.23 36.80 -16.61
C ASP A 512 -15.93 37.38 -15.22
N ILE A 513 -15.56 36.50 -14.30
CA ILE A 513 -15.25 36.82 -12.89
C ILE A 513 -13.78 36.53 -12.57
N LYS A 514 -12.92 36.22 -13.56
CA LYS A 514 -11.52 35.86 -13.29
C LYS A 514 -10.79 36.93 -12.50
N SER A 515 -10.95 38.21 -12.87
CA SER A 515 -10.33 39.35 -12.18
C SER A 515 -10.74 39.48 -10.71
N ASP A 516 -11.96 39.04 -10.37
CA ASP A 516 -12.46 39.05 -8.99
C ASP A 516 -11.62 38.12 -8.09
N TYR A 517 -10.91 37.15 -8.69
CA TYR A 517 -10.10 36.14 -8.01
C TYR A 517 -8.57 36.35 -8.12
N GLU A 518 -8.10 37.36 -8.86
CA GLU A 518 -6.65 37.61 -9.04
C GLU A 518 -5.97 38.23 -7.82
N ARG A 519 -6.72 38.91 -6.93
CA ARG A 519 -6.20 39.63 -5.76
C ARG A 519 -6.71 39.10 -4.41
N ILE A 520 -7.26 37.89 -4.38
CA ILE A 520 -7.83 37.37 -3.13
C ILE A 520 -6.72 36.96 -2.17
N SER A 521 -6.82 37.43 -0.92
CA SER A 521 -5.92 37.05 0.16
C SER A 521 -6.22 35.66 0.70
N TYR A 522 -5.18 34.86 0.88
CA TYR A 522 -5.22 33.62 1.67
C TYR A 522 -4.98 33.93 3.15
N SER A 523 -5.60 33.16 4.05
CA SER A 523 -5.24 33.24 5.48
C SER A 523 -3.81 32.75 5.70
N ASP A 524 -3.17 33.12 6.80
CA ASP A 524 -1.78 32.70 7.04
C ASP A 524 -1.65 31.17 7.12
N LYS A 525 -2.60 30.51 7.82
CA LYS A 525 -2.70 29.04 7.81
C LYS A 525 -2.84 28.45 6.40
N GLN A 526 -3.54 29.13 5.48
CA GLN A 526 -3.62 28.67 4.08
C GLN A 526 -2.28 28.86 3.37
N LYS A 527 -1.60 30.00 3.55
CA LYS A 527 -0.30 30.26 2.92
C LYS A 527 0.76 29.25 3.38
N ASP A 528 0.82 28.93 4.67
CA ASP A 528 1.78 27.96 5.20
C ASP A 528 1.58 26.57 4.57
N ILE A 529 0.33 26.15 4.41
CA ILE A 529 -0.01 24.90 3.72
C ILE A 529 0.41 25.01 2.26
N MET A 530 0.06 26.09 1.57
CA MET A 530 0.39 26.30 0.15
C MET A 530 1.90 26.29 -0.10
N GLU A 531 2.69 26.89 0.77
CA GLU A 531 4.16 26.87 0.72
C GLU A 531 4.68 25.45 0.92
N HIS A 532 4.18 24.73 1.92
CA HIS A 532 4.52 23.33 2.14
C HIS A 532 4.16 22.45 0.93
N LEU A 533 2.97 22.63 0.34
CA LEU A 533 2.54 21.90 -0.85
C LEU A 533 3.41 22.23 -2.06
N SER A 534 3.76 23.50 -2.23
CA SER A 534 4.63 23.97 -3.32
C SER A 534 6.02 23.33 -3.26
N SER A 535 6.54 23.02 -2.06
CA SER A 535 7.90 22.48 -1.89
C SER A 535 8.15 21.17 -2.67
N TYR A 536 7.18 20.25 -2.73
CA TYR A 536 7.31 18.99 -3.49
C TYR A 536 6.76 19.08 -4.91
N MET A 537 6.06 20.18 -5.24
CA MET A 537 5.63 20.51 -6.60
C MET A 537 6.73 21.22 -7.42
N LYS A 538 7.90 21.46 -6.82
CA LYS A 538 9.09 21.94 -7.52
C LYS A 538 9.96 20.78 -7.97
N VAL A 539 10.67 20.99 -9.08
CA VAL A 539 11.64 20.02 -9.57
C VAL A 539 12.83 19.97 -8.62
N ILE A 540 13.13 18.80 -8.06
CA ILE A 540 14.32 18.60 -7.22
C ILE A 540 15.49 18.13 -8.09
N SER A 541 16.69 18.61 -7.75
CA SER A 541 17.93 18.32 -8.50
C SER A 541 18.50 16.94 -8.23
N GLU A 542 18.06 16.29 -7.15
CA GLU A 542 18.49 14.96 -6.72
C GLU A 542 17.82 13.85 -7.54
N THR A 543 18.52 12.72 -7.66
CA THR A 543 18.01 11.53 -8.33
C THR A 543 16.92 10.90 -7.46
N VAL A 544 15.66 11.11 -7.84
CA VAL A 544 14.52 10.32 -7.36
C VAL A 544 14.58 8.99 -8.07
N ASP A 545 14.82 7.93 -7.32
CA ASP A 545 14.96 6.60 -7.86
C ASP A 545 14.12 5.62 -7.05
N TYR A 546 13.48 4.66 -7.72
CA TYR A 546 12.82 3.56 -7.04
C TYR A 546 13.86 2.54 -6.55
N PRO A 547 13.52 1.76 -5.52
CA PRO A 547 14.13 0.46 -5.32
C PRO A 547 14.31 -0.28 -6.65
N ARG A 548 15.56 -0.53 -7.00
CA ARG A 548 15.97 -1.26 -8.20
C ARG A 548 17.17 -2.13 -7.86
N LEU A 549 17.26 -3.29 -8.51
CA LEU A 549 18.46 -4.11 -8.48
C LEU A 549 19.33 -3.74 -9.67
N GLU A 550 20.65 -3.72 -9.46
CA GLU A 550 21.62 -3.37 -10.51
C GLU A 550 21.67 -4.40 -11.64
N GLU A 551 21.34 -5.67 -11.37
CA GLU A 551 21.28 -6.74 -12.37
C GLU A 551 20.23 -7.79 -12.02
N ASN A 552 19.34 -8.10 -12.99
CA ASN A 552 18.54 -9.33 -13.23
C ASN A 552 17.93 -10.15 -12.06
N GLY A 553 18.02 -9.69 -10.81
CA GLY A 553 17.46 -10.35 -9.63
C GLY A 553 15.99 -9.99 -9.39
N PRO A 554 15.27 -10.79 -8.61
CA PRO A 554 13.88 -10.52 -8.30
C PRO A 554 13.75 -9.39 -7.28
N ILE A 555 12.93 -8.38 -7.59
CA ILE A 555 12.83 -7.13 -6.83
C ILE A 555 12.51 -7.29 -5.33
N TYR A 556 11.90 -8.42 -4.93
CA TYR A 556 11.64 -8.72 -3.51
C TYR A 556 12.93 -8.88 -2.68
N GLU A 557 14.04 -9.24 -3.31
CA GLU A 557 15.35 -9.34 -2.63
C GLU A 557 15.82 -7.97 -2.16
N TRP A 558 15.58 -6.92 -2.95
CA TRP A 558 15.89 -5.56 -2.52
C TRP A 558 15.16 -5.22 -1.22
N PHE A 559 13.85 -5.48 -1.16
CA PHE A 559 13.05 -5.21 0.05
C PHE A 559 13.46 -6.09 1.23
N SER A 560 13.80 -7.37 0.98
CA SER A 560 14.26 -8.29 2.02
C SER A 560 15.61 -7.87 2.61
N ASN A 561 16.52 -7.38 1.74
CA ASN A 561 17.85 -6.92 2.13
C ASN A 561 17.85 -5.53 2.77
N ASN A 562 16.76 -4.77 2.67
CA ASN A 562 16.64 -3.41 3.21
C ASN A 562 15.56 -3.32 4.32
N LYS A 563 15.32 -4.44 5.02
CA LYS A 563 14.44 -4.53 6.20
C LYS A 563 15.27 -4.89 7.44
N GLY A 564 14.84 -4.48 8.62
CA GLY A 564 15.51 -4.91 9.87
C GLY A 564 16.88 -4.25 10.08
N LYS A 565 17.84 -5.01 10.64
CA LYS A 565 19.24 -4.59 10.90
C LYS A 565 19.97 -4.18 9.62
N ASN A 566 19.43 -4.53 8.46
CA ASN A 566 20.02 -4.22 7.17
C ASN A 566 19.56 -2.87 6.58
N LEU A 567 18.61 -2.16 7.20
CA LEU A 567 18.20 -0.81 6.78
C LEU A 567 19.40 0.16 6.68
N GLY A 568 20.45 -0.06 7.48
CA GLY A 568 21.64 0.80 7.54
C GLY A 568 22.54 0.84 6.30
N LYS A 569 22.24 0.09 5.22
CA LYS A 569 23.05 0.12 3.99
C LYS A 569 22.46 0.98 2.87
N VAL A 570 21.17 1.31 2.94
CA VAL A 570 20.52 2.21 1.98
C VAL A 570 19.95 3.41 2.72
N TYR A 571 20.45 4.58 2.36
CA TYR A 571 19.98 5.83 2.90
C TYR A 571 18.67 6.23 2.22
N ILE A 572 17.53 5.94 2.85
CA ILE A 572 16.25 6.57 2.51
C ILE A 572 16.27 7.97 3.10
N ARG A 573 16.61 8.97 2.29
CA ARG A 573 16.48 10.37 2.72
C ARG A 573 14.99 10.72 2.78
N GLU A 574 14.43 10.86 3.96
CA GLU A 574 13.17 11.59 4.13
C GLU A 574 13.47 13.08 3.91
N VAL A 575 13.12 13.61 2.74
CA VAL A 575 13.49 14.98 2.35
C VAL A 575 12.50 16.03 2.90
N LEU A 576 11.39 15.62 3.53
CA LEU A 576 10.39 16.59 3.99
C LEU A 576 10.46 16.85 5.48
N ALA A 577 10.61 18.14 5.80
CA ALA A 577 10.20 18.68 7.07
C ALA A 577 8.71 18.35 7.29
N PRO A 578 8.33 17.98 8.52
CA PRO A 578 6.95 17.73 8.89
C PRO A 578 6.14 19.02 8.82
N TYR A 579 4.82 18.90 8.90
CA TYR A 579 3.91 20.06 8.91
C TYR A 579 4.43 21.14 9.89
N PRO A 580 4.43 22.44 9.54
CA PRO A 580 4.98 23.50 10.40
C PRO A 580 4.43 23.52 11.84
N GLU A 581 3.26 22.93 12.09
CA GLU A 581 2.64 22.80 13.42
C GLU A 581 2.96 21.47 14.14
N THR A 582 3.50 20.45 13.46
CA THR A 582 3.61 19.07 13.99
C THR A 582 4.91 18.74 14.71
N GLY A 583 5.83 19.70 14.90
CA GLY A 583 6.95 19.58 15.85
C GLY A 583 7.87 18.37 15.66
N VAL A 584 7.89 17.75 14.48
CA VAL A 584 8.86 16.69 14.19
C VAL A 584 10.15 17.38 13.68
N VAL A 585 11.26 17.10 14.34
CA VAL A 585 12.57 17.67 13.97
C VAL A 585 13.15 16.76 12.89
N SER A 586 13.75 17.35 11.85
CA SER A 586 14.47 16.57 10.82
C SER A 586 15.55 15.73 11.50
N ARG A 587 15.72 14.49 11.03
CA ARG A 587 16.92 13.70 11.34
C ARG A 587 18.05 14.18 10.43
N ASP A 588 18.50 15.41 10.63
CA ASP A 588 19.79 15.87 10.13
C ASP A 588 20.81 15.81 11.27
N ASN A 589 21.50 14.67 11.36
CA ASN A 589 22.91 14.58 11.75
C ASN A 589 23.52 13.33 11.11
#